data_AF-A1DAS2-F1
#
_entry.id   AF-A1DAS2-F1
#
_cell.length_a   1.000
_cell.length_b   1.000
_cell.length_c   1.000
_cell.angle_alpha   90.00
_cell.angle_beta   90.00
_cell.angle_gamma   90.00
#
_symmetry.space_group_name_H-M   'P 1'
#
loop_
_entity.id
_entity.type
_entity.pdbx_description
1 polymer ?
#
loop_
_entity_poly.entity_id
_entity_poly.type
_entity_poly.pdbx_seq_one_letter_code
_entity_poly.pdbx_strand_id
1 'polypeptide(L)'
;MVPLHPSPQPAASANQLPTLHSAIADRRSASYTSPADDHDSSPAKNVSPGSNIDIQLREYHNSIKATLTALLNDQRVRQSPDRSKCVQSFLLEAERNLRKEKRKSIGSRPPDEKL
;
A
#
# COMPACT_ATOMS: atom_id res chain seq x y z
N MET A 1 -63.63 -35.11 3.52
CA MET A 1 -62.43 -34.42 3.00
C MET A 1 -61.41 -34.39 4.13
N VAL A 2 -60.22 -34.97 3.92
CA VAL A 2 -59.09 -34.92 4.87
C VAL A 2 -57.86 -34.49 4.08
N PRO A 3 -57.10 -33.44 4.47
CA PRO A 3 -55.92 -33.02 3.73
C PRO A 3 -54.76 -34.01 3.90
N LEU A 4 -54.16 -34.43 2.78
CA LEU A 4 -52.94 -35.22 2.75
C LEU A 4 -51.74 -34.30 3.05
N HIS A 5 -51.02 -34.53 4.14
CA HIS A 5 -49.79 -33.78 4.43
C HIS A 5 -48.63 -34.28 3.56
N PRO A 6 -47.79 -33.40 2.97
CA PRO A 6 -46.61 -33.83 2.23
C PRO A 6 -45.52 -34.34 3.19
N SER A 7 -44.92 -35.47 2.82
CA SER A 7 -43.78 -36.09 3.50
C SER A 7 -42.54 -35.17 3.47
N PRO A 8 -41.76 -35.08 4.57
CA PRO A 8 -40.54 -34.28 4.60
C PRO A 8 -39.48 -34.84 3.64
N GLN A 9 -39.02 -34.00 2.71
CA GLN A 9 -37.91 -34.34 1.83
C GLN A 9 -36.59 -34.35 2.62
N PRO A 10 -35.71 -35.34 2.43
CA PRO A 10 -34.38 -35.33 3.04
C PRO A 10 -33.56 -34.13 2.52
N ALA A 11 -32.88 -33.42 3.43
CA ALA A 11 -31.98 -32.33 3.07
C ALA A 11 -30.77 -32.86 2.27
N ALA A 12 -30.34 -32.11 1.26
CA ALA A 12 -29.20 -32.46 0.42
C ALA A 12 -27.91 -32.58 1.25
N SER A 13 -27.23 -33.71 1.10
CA SER A 13 -25.98 -34.04 1.81
C SER A 13 -24.82 -33.13 1.39
N ALA A 14 -24.14 -32.53 2.36
CA ALA A 14 -22.97 -31.65 2.16
C ALA A 14 -21.64 -32.40 1.93
N ASN A 15 -21.70 -33.66 1.48
CA ASN A 15 -20.53 -34.55 1.41
C ASN A 15 -19.68 -34.41 0.14
N GLN A 16 -19.91 -33.41 -0.71
CA GLN A 16 -19.13 -33.17 -1.93
C GLN A 16 -18.47 -31.81 -1.90
N LEU A 17 -17.56 -31.60 -0.94
CA LEU A 17 -16.62 -30.48 -1.00
C LEU A 17 -15.41 -30.90 -1.85
N PRO A 18 -15.04 -30.15 -2.90
CA PRO A 18 -13.80 -30.40 -3.63
C PRO A 18 -12.62 -30.26 -2.67
N THR A 19 -11.84 -31.33 -2.50
CA THR A 19 -10.58 -31.30 -1.76
C THR A 19 -9.55 -30.47 -2.51
N LEU A 20 -9.11 -29.36 -1.93
CA LEU A 20 -8.01 -28.54 -2.45
C LEU A 20 -6.70 -29.34 -2.36
N HIS A 21 -6.18 -29.78 -3.51
CA HIS A 21 -4.83 -30.31 -3.57
C HIS A 21 -3.84 -29.19 -3.24
N SER A 22 -3.03 -29.40 -2.20
CA SER A 22 -1.97 -28.47 -1.79
C SER A 22 -1.08 -28.13 -3.00
N ALA A 23 -0.95 -26.84 -3.31
CA ALA A 23 0.00 -26.38 -4.32
C ALA A 23 1.43 -26.79 -3.91
N ILE A 24 2.20 -27.30 -4.87
CA ILE A 24 3.61 -27.64 -4.67
C ILE A 24 4.34 -26.35 -4.30
N ALA A 25 5.10 -26.38 -3.19
CA ALA A 25 5.83 -25.23 -2.69
C ALA A 25 6.88 -24.78 -3.73
N ASP A 26 6.63 -23.63 -4.35
CA ASP A 26 7.54 -22.99 -5.29
C ASP A 26 8.78 -22.51 -4.51
N ARG A 27 9.84 -23.32 -4.52
CA ARG A 27 11.12 -23.06 -3.84
C ARG A 27 11.88 -22.00 -4.64
N ARG A 28 11.60 -20.72 -4.36
CA ARG A 28 12.42 -19.62 -4.84
C ARG A 28 13.76 -19.62 -4.10
N SER A 29 14.85 -19.93 -4.82
CA SER A 29 16.21 -19.79 -4.31
C SER A 29 16.54 -18.30 -4.14
N ALA A 30 16.69 -17.85 -2.89
CA ALA A 30 17.14 -16.51 -2.58
C ALA A 30 18.66 -16.50 -2.41
N SER A 31 19.37 -15.86 -3.34
CA SER A 31 20.79 -15.53 -3.15
C SER A 31 20.87 -14.26 -2.30
N TYR A 32 20.97 -14.41 -0.98
CA TYR A 32 21.24 -13.30 -0.07
C TYR A 32 22.73 -13.27 0.26
N THR A 33 23.40 -12.16 -0.05
CA THR A 33 24.69 -11.83 0.56
C THR A 33 24.39 -11.02 1.81
N SER A 34 24.77 -11.52 2.98
CA SER A 34 24.68 -10.74 4.22
C SER A 34 25.55 -9.49 4.09
N PRO A 35 25.04 -8.27 4.30
CA PRO A 35 25.92 -7.14 4.51
C PRO A 35 26.66 -7.42 5.82
N ALA A 36 28.00 -7.43 5.74
CA ALA A 36 28.83 -7.47 6.93
C ALA A 36 28.46 -6.29 7.82
N ASP A 37 28.29 -6.58 9.10
CA ASP A 37 28.04 -5.61 10.16
C ASP A 37 29.38 -4.91 10.46
N ASP A 38 29.84 -4.06 9.54
CA ASP A 38 30.99 -3.20 9.79
C ASP A 38 30.51 -1.94 10.50
N HIS A 39 30.35 -2.12 11.80
CA HIS A 39 30.36 -1.08 12.80
C HIS A 39 31.74 -0.41 12.80
N ASP A 40 32.03 0.41 11.79
CA ASP A 40 33.20 1.26 11.82
C ASP A 40 32.88 2.70 11.44
N SER A 41 33.12 3.55 12.42
CA SER A 41 32.86 4.98 12.39
C SER A 41 33.83 5.64 11.43
N SER A 42 33.38 5.96 10.22
CA SER A 42 34.14 6.81 9.30
C SER A 42 33.37 8.10 9.01
N PRO A 43 33.98 9.29 9.22
CA PRO A 43 33.30 10.57 9.03
C PRO A 43 33.06 10.83 7.55
N ALA A 44 31.86 11.35 7.27
CA ALA A 44 31.39 11.93 6.01
C ALA A 44 32.43 12.00 4.88
N LYS A 45 32.37 11.04 3.96
CA LYS A 45 33.04 11.15 2.67
C LYS A 45 32.38 12.31 1.93
N ASN A 46 33.12 13.42 1.83
CA ASN A 46 32.77 14.65 1.13
C ASN A 46 31.98 14.36 -0.16
N VAL A 47 30.67 14.57 -0.10
CA VAL A 47 29.83 14.61 -1.29
C VAL A 47 30.15 15.92 -1.97
N SER A 48 30.77 15.85 -3.16
CA SER A 48 31.08 17.02 -3.97
C SER A 48 29.81 17.85 -4.14
N PRO A 49 29.76 19.10 -3.66
CA PRO A 49 28.58 19.94 -3.84
C PRO A 49 28.48 20.32 -5.31
N GLY A 50 27.74 19.56 -6.11
CA GLY A 50 27.62 19.88 -7.54
C GLY A 50 27.05 18.83 -8.46
N SER A 51 26.72 17.60 -8.01
CA SER A 51 25.95 16.71 -8.88
C SER A 51 24.49 17.19 -8.93
N ASN A 52 23.89 17.22 -10.12
CA ASN A 52 22.46 17.51 -10.29
C ASN A 52 21.56 16.61 -9.43
N ILE A 53 22.06 15.41 -9.07
CA ILE A 53 21.38 14.45 -8.20
C ILE A 53 21.36 14.94 -6.76
N ASP A 54 22.48 15.47 -6.24
CA ASP A 54 22.56 15.99 -4.87
C ASP A 54 21.66 17.22 -4.66
N ILE A 55 21.53 18.05 -5.69
CA ILE A 55 20.62 19.21 -5.69
C ILE A 55 19.17 18.72 -5.68
N GLN A 56 18.80 17.82 -6.59
CA GLN A 56 17.44 17.25 -6.64
C GLN A 56 17.07 16.52 -5.35
N LEU A 57 17.99 15.75 -4.77
CA LEU A 57 17.75 15.05 -3.51
C LEU A 57 17.53 16.04 -2.36
N ARG A 58 18.32 17.11 -2.30
CA ARG A 58 18.15 18.18 -1.31
C ARG A 58 16.81 18.89 -1.47
N GLU A 59 16.44 19.24 -2.70
CA GLU A 59 15.14 19.87 -3.01
C GLU A 59 13.99 18.95 -2.64
N TYR A 60 14.08 17.66 -2.96
CA TYR A 60 13.11 16.65 -2.56
C TYR A 60 12.97 16.59 -1.03
N HIS A 61 14.07 16.49 -0.29
CA HIS A 61 14.03 16.53 1.18
C HIS A 61 13.43 17.84 1.72
N ASN A 62 13.76 18.97 1.11
CA ASN A 62 13.20 20.27 1.50
C ASN A 62 11.70 20.32 1.23
N SER A 63 11.22 19.76 0.11
CA SER A 63 9.80 19.69 -0.22
C SER A 63 9.03 18.84 0.79
N ILE A 64 9.59 17.72 1.23
CA ILE A 64 9.01 16.87 2.28
C ILE A 64 8.90 17.67 3.57
N LYS A 65 9.99 18.32 4.00
CA LYS A 65 10.02 19.14 5.22
C LYS A 65 8.99 20.25 5.17
N ALA A 66 8.91 20.99 4.07
CA ALA A 66 7.95 22.06 3.89
C ALA A 66 6.51 21.55 3.96
N THR A 67 6.22 20.43 3.29
CA THR A 67 4.89 19.80 3.28
C THR A 67 4.47 19.35 4.68
N LEU A 68 5.35 18.65 5.39
CA LEU A 68 5.07 18.19 6.77
C LEU A 68 4.90 19.37 7.73
N THR A 69 5.71 20.42 7.55
CA THR A 69 5.59 21.65 8.34
C THR A 69 4.26 22.35 8.09
N ALA A 70 3.82 22.44 6.83
CA ALA A 70 2.52 22.99 6.48
C ALA A 70 1.37 22.18 7.11
N LEU A 71 1.45 20.85 7.04
CA LEU A 71 0.46 19.95 7.62
C LEU A 71 0.33 20.14 9.14
N LEU A 72 1.46 20.19 9.86
CA LEU A 72 1.46 20.36 11.32
C LEU A 72 0.98 21.75 11.75
N ASN A 73 1.13 22.75 10.88
CA ASN A 73 0.67 24.12 11.08
C ASN A 73 -0.75 24.37 10.58
N ASP A 74 -1.39 23.41 9.90
CA ASP A 74 -2.77 23.51 9.44
C ASP A 74 -3.70 23.80 10.62
N GLN A 75 -4.59 24.77 10.44
CA GLN A 75 -5.50 25.22 11.49
C GLN A 75 -6.35 24.07 12.04
N ARG A 76 -6.79 23.14 11.18
CA ARG A 76 -7.59 21.98 11.59
C ARG A 76 -6.81 21.04 12.48
N VAL A 77 -5.52 20.84 12.18
CA VAL A 77 -4.60 20.02 12.99
C VAL A 77 -4.29 20.71 14.32
N ARG A 78 -4.12 22.04 14.33
CA ARG A 78 -3.83 22.80 15.54
C ARG A 78 -5.02 22.91 16.50
N GLN A 79 -6.22 22.98 15.96
CA GLN A 79 -7.46 23.09 16.74
C GLN A 79 -8.01 21.72 17.16
N SER A 80 -7.52 20.63 16.59
CA SER A 80 -7.96 19.29 16.96
C SER A 80 -7.46 18.92 18.38
N PRO A 81 -8.35 18.41 19.26
CA PRO A 81 -7.96 17.95 20.59
C PRO A 81 -7.03 16.73 20.54
N ASP A 82 -7.08 15.95 19.45
CA ASP A 82 -6.18 14.81 19.20
C ASP A 82 -5.42 15.03 17.89
N ARG A 83 -4.38 15.87 18.00
CA ARG A 83 -3.54 16.29 16.85
C ARG A 83 -2.94 15.09 16.12
N SER A 84 -2.51 14.07 16.85
CA SER A 84 -1.89 12.86 16.29
C SER A 84 -2.88 12.08 15.40
N LYS A 85 -4.09 11.82 15.90
CA LYS A 85 -5.12 11.14 15.09
C LYS A 85 -5.58 11.98 13.90
N CYS A 86 -5.65 13.30 14.06
CA CYS A 86 -6.00 14.21 12.97
C CYS A 86 -4.97 14.16 11.83
N VAL A 87 -3.67 14.27 12.15
CA VAL A 87 -2.58 14.14 11.17
C VAL A 87 -2.61 12.77 10.50
N GLN A 88 -2.76 11.70 11.28
CA GLN A 88 -2.83 10.34 10.73
C GLN A 88 -3.98 10.19 9.72
N SER A 89 -5.16 10.72 10.07
CA SER A 89 -6.32 10.68 9.18
C SER A 89 -6.08 11.45 7.88
N PHE A 90 -5.43 12.61 7.96
CA PHE A 90 -5.06 13.40 6.78
C PHE A 90 -4.10 12.64 5.85
N LEU A 91 -3.10 11.96 6.42
CA LEU A 91 -2.13 11.15 5.66
C LEU A 91 -2.79 9.94 4.99
N LEU A 92 -3.68 9.25 5.71
CA LEU A 92 -4.44 8.12 5.15
C LEU A 92 -5.38 8.56 4.03
N GLU A 93 -6.01 9.74 4.16
CA GLU A 93 -6.85 10.29 3.11
C GLU A 93 -6.04 10.65 1.85
N ALA A 94 -4.87 11.28 2.02
CA ALA A 94 -3.96 11.60 0.93
C ALA A 94 -3.53 10.33 0.17
N GLU A 95 -3.14 9.27 0.90
CA GLU A 95 -2.79 7.98 0.31
C GLU A 95 -3.98 7.38 -0.47
N ARG A 96 -5.17 7.39 0.12
CA ARG A 96 -6.38 6.87 -0.53
C ARG A 96 -6.68 7.63 -1.82
N ASN A 97 -6.50 8.94 -1.83
CA ASN A 97 -6.72 9.78 -3.01
C ASN A 97 -5.69 9.48 -4.10
N LEU A 98 -4.41 9.32 -3.76
CA LEU A 98 -3.37 8.89 -4.69
C LEU A 98 -3.70 7.52 -5.31
N ARG A 99 -4.14 6.55 -4.51
CA ARG A 99 -4.56 5.23 -5.02
C ARG A 99 -5.78 5.33 -5.95
N LYS A 100 -6.74 6.23 -5.66
CA LYS A 100 -7.88 6.48 -6.55
C LYS A 100 -7.43 7.08 -7.88
N GLU A 101 -6.56 8.08 -7.85
CA GLU A 101 -6.02 8.72 -9.04
C GLU A 101 -5.24 7.75 -9.92
N LYS A 102 -4.36 6.94 -9.32
CA LYS A 102 -3.65 5.87 -10.02
C LYS A 102 -4.61 4.92 -10.74
N ARG A 103 -5.71 4.51 -10.09
CA ARG A 103 -6.74 3.66 -10.71
C ARG A 103 -7.44 4.34 -11.89
N LYS A 104 -7.69 5.65 -11.83
CA LYS A 104 -8.26 6.40 -12.95
C LYS A 104 -7.30 6.46 -14.14
N SER A 105 -6.00 6.65 -13.89
CA SER A 105 -4.98 6.69 -14.94
C SER A 105 -4.82 5.34 -15.67
N ILE A 106 -4.85 4.21 -14.94
CA ILE A 106 -4.70 2.86 -15.54
C ILE A 106 -6.01 2.32 -16.16
N GLY A 107 -7.17 2.82 -15.75
CA GLY A 107 -8.47 2.36 -16.23
C GLY A 107 -8.83 2.85 -17.65
N SER A 108 -8.05 3.78 -18.18
CA SER A 108 -8.15 4.30 -19.55
C SER A 108 -7.30 3.45 -20.50
N ARG A 109 -7.69 2.19 -20.74
CA ARG A 109 -7.18 1.48 -21.92
C ARG A 109 -7.90 2.05 -23.15
N PRO A 110 -7.20 2.61 -24.15
CA PRO A 110 -7.87 3.02 -25.38
C PRO A 110 -8.53 1.78 -26.00
N PRO A 111 -9.73 1.91 -26.60
CA PRO A 111 -10.34 0.78 -27.29
C PRO A 111 -9.37 0.32 -28.36
N ASP A 112 -8.97 -0.95 -28.29
CA ASP A 112 -8.16 -1.60 -29.32
C ASP A 112 -8.90 -1.42 -30.66
N GLU A 113 -8.38 -0.56 -31.53
CA GLU A 113 -8.85 -0.43 -32.91
C GLU A 113 -8.68 -1.79 -33.58
N LYS A 114 -9.81 -2.45 -33.84
CA LYS A 114 -9.84 -3.67 -34.65
C LYS A 114 -9.51 -3.28 -36.09
N LEU A 115 -8.32 -3.63 -36.54
CA LEU A 115 -7.98 -3.80 -37.95
C LEU A 115 -8.70 -5.01 -38.54
#